data_AF-A0AAD4BJF0-F1
#
_entry.id   AF-A0AAD4BJF0-F1
#
_cell.length_a   1.000
_cell.length_b   1.000
_cell.length_c   1.000
_cell.angle_alpha   90.00
_cell.angle_beta   90.00
_cell.angle_gamma   90.00
#
_symmetry.space_group_name_H-M   'P 1'
#
loop_
_entity.id
_entity.type
_entity.pdbx_description
1 polymer ?
#
loop_
_entity_poly.entity_id
_entity_poly.type
_entity_poly.pdbx_seq_one_letter_code
_entity_poly.pdbx_strand_id
1 'polypeptide(L)'
;MVLSQSPDAQAQLVAQALVAFSSNNEQRVEAGRVLLDTQTILGMIVGTTPIFYRIPVIRDLIEHIAQGTYPPNATYVTCCQPPVPRPDCLYSEGMKPLDSRYQILSCYEASKPIIGI
;
A
#
# COMPACT_ATOMS: atom_id res chain seq x y z
N MET A 1 19.14 14.76 8.89
CA MET A 1 18.27 14.18 9.93
C MET A 1 17.30 13.23 9.23
N VAL A 2 17.67 11.94 9.15
CA VAL A 2 16.80 10.91 8.57
C VAL A 2 15.70 10.70 9.59
N LEU A 3 14.47 11.14 9.29
CA LEU A 3 13.32 10.67 10.05
C LEU A 3 13.18 9.18 9.70
N SER A 4 13.72 8.35 10.59
CA SER A 4 13.41 6.94 10.68
C SER A 4 11.89 6.82 10.62
N GLN A 5 11.38 6.27 9.52
CA GLN A 5 10.02 5.78 9.48
C GLN A 5 9.87 4.89 10.72
N SER A 6 8.87 5.14 11.57
CA SER A 6 8.63 4.18 12.65
C SER A 6 8.30 2.86 11.94
N PRO A 7 9.02 1.75 12.23
CA PRO A 7 8.72 0.45 11.62
C PRO A 7 7.23 0.07 11.79
N ASP A 8 6.60 0.64 12.80
CA ASP A 8 5.17 0.58 13.07
C ASP A 8 4.28 1.05 11.90
N ALA A 9 4.60 2.15 11.21
CA ALA A 9 3.71 2.69 10.17
C ALA A 9 3.62 1.79 8.93
N GLN A 10 4.75 1.23 8.48
CA GLN A 10 4.77 0.28 7.36
C GLN A 10 4.10 -1.03 7.75
N ALA A 11 4.40 -1.55 8.94
CA ALA A 11 3.78 -2.77 9.45
C ALA A 11 2.25 -2.61 9.59
N GLN A 12 1.80 -1.47 10.11
CA GLN A 12 0.39 -1.14 10.25
C GLN A 12 -0.31 -1.04 8.89
N LEU A 13 0.34 -0.42 7.89
CA LEU A 13 -0.22 -0.34 6.53
C LEU A 13 -0.40 -1.73 5.92
N VAL A 14 0.60 -2.60 6.06
CA VAL A 14 0.52 -3.99 5.58
C VAL A 14 -0.59 -4.74 6.33
N ALA A 15 -0.66 -4.61 7.65
CA ALA A 15 -1.73 -5.24 8.44
C ALA A 15 -3.12 -4.77 8.01
N GLN A 16 -3.31 -3.47 7.77
CA GLN A 16 -4.57 -2.92 7.27
C GLN A 16 -4.94 -3.45 5.89
N ALA A 17 -3.95 -3.64 4.99
CA ALA A 17 -4.20 -4.25 3.70
C ALA A 17 -4.67 -5.72 3.84
N LEU A 18 -4.07 -6.50 4.73
CA LEU A 18 -4.51 -7.87 5.00
C LEU A 18 -5.94 -7.92 5.54
N VAL A 19 -6.26 -7.03 6.49
CA VAL A 19 -7.63 -6.89 7.03
C VAL A 19 -8.61 -6.51 5.93
N ALA A 20 -8.28 -5.52 5.10
CA ALA A 20 -9.13 -5.10 4.00
C ALA A 20 -9.40 -6.24 3.00
N PHE A 21 -8.40 -7.08 2.70
CA PHE A 21 -8.61 -8.27 1.87
C PHE A 21 -9.58 -9.27 2.52
N SER A 22 -9.43 -9.55 3.83
CA SER A 22 -10.34 -10.44 4.57
C SER A 22 -11.77 -9.89 4.54
N SER A 23 -11.96 -8.62 4.90
CA SER A 23 -13.27 -7.97 4.91
C SER A 23 -13.91 -7.89 3.52
N ASN A 24 -13.13 -7.66 2.46
CA ASN A 24 -13.63 -7.70 1.09
C ASN A 24 -14.16 -9.10 0.74
N ASN A 25 -13.44 -10.15 1.14
CA ASN A 25 -13.85 -11.53 0.89
C ASN A 25 -15.08 -11.93 1.70
N GLU A 26 -15.20 -11.49 2.95
CA GLU A 26 -16.41 -11.65 3.77
C GLU A 26 -17.64 -11.02 3.09
N GLN A 27 -17.53 -9.75 2.68
CA GLN A 27 -18.60 -9.05 1.96
C GLN A 27 -18.97 -9.74 0.63
N ARG A 28 -18.00 -10.36 -0.05
CA ARG A 28 -18.27 -11.13 -1.27
C ARG A 28 -19.08 -12.38 -0.97
N VAL A 29 -18.78 -13.11 0.10
CA VAL A 29 -19.55 -14.29 0.53
C VAL A 29 -20.98 -13.89 0.87
N GLU A 30 -21.15 -12.82 1.64
CA GLU A 30 -22.48 -12.27 1.96
C GLU A 30 -23.27 -11.89 0.71
N ALA A 31 -22.60 -11.38 -0.32
CA ALA A 31 -23.19 -11.06 -1.62
C ALA A 31 -23.33 -12.25 -2.58
N GLY A 32 -23.05 -13.49 -2.14
CA GLY A 32 -23.12 -14.69 -2.98
C GLY A 32 -22.07 -14.76 -4.10
N ARG A 33 -20.97 -14.01 -3.97
CA ARG A 33 -19.86 -13.96 -4.93
C ARG A 33 -18.74 -14.91 -4.50
N VAL A 34 -18.00 -15.41 -5.48
CA VAL A 34 -16.81 -16.25 -5.25
C VAL A 34 -15.72 -15.44 -4.54
N LEU A 35 -15.04 -16.06 -3.58
CA LEU A 35 -13.87 -15.51 -2.90
C LEU A 35 -12.76 -15.14 -3.90
N LEU A 36 -12.01 -14.09 -3.59
CA LEU A 36 -10.77 -13.76 -4.30
C LEU A 36 -9.62 -14.55 -3.69
N ASP A 37 -8.85 -15.24 -4.53
CA ASP A 37 -7.59 -15.89 -4.13
C ASP A 37 -6.44 -14.88 -4.03
N THR A 38 -6.52 -13.78 -4.78
CA THR A 38 -5.54 -12.70 -4.74
C THR A 38 -6.19 -11.35 -5.02
N GLN A 39 -5.67 -10.30 -4.38
CA GLN A 39 -6.03 -8.91 -4.64
C GLN A 39 -4.80 -8.03 -4.43
N THR A 40 -4.58 -7.07 -5.31
CA THR A 40 -3.61 -6.00 -5.05
C THR A 40 -4.31 -4.87 -4.31
N ILE A 41 -3.83 -4.56 -3.11
CA ILE A 41 -4.31 -3.43 -2.30
C ILE A 41 -3.29 -2.32 -2.39
N LEU A 42 -3.78 -1.10 -2.66
CA LEU A 42 -2.94 0.09 -2.62
C LEU A 42 -3.01 0.74 -1.26
N GLY A 43 -1.84 1.09 -0.74
CA GLY A 43 -1.68 1.82 0.50
C GLY A 43 -0.90 3.10 0.28
N MET A 44 -1.03 4.04 1.21
CA MET A 44 -0.24 5.26 1.24
C MET A 44 0.13 5.58 2.67
N ILE A 45 1.39 5.92 2.91
CA ILE A 45 1.80 6.56 4.15
C ILE A 45 1.92 8.04 3.87
N VAL A 46 1.14 8.84 4.60
CA VAL A 46 1.12 10.29 4.46
C VAL A 46 2.14 10.91 5.40
N GLY A 47 3.12 11.61 4.83
CA GLY A 47 4.07 12.47 5.53
C GLY A 47 4.25 13.78 4.76
N THR A 48 5.43 14.43 4.85
CA THR A 48 5.74 15.61 4.02
C THR A 48 5.67 15.30 2.52
N THR A 49 6.07 14.09 2.15
CA THR A 49 5.85 13.47 0.84
C THR A 49 5.16 12.13 1.04
N PRO A 50 4.02 11.86 0.38
CA PRO A 50 3.40 10.56 0.45
C PRO A 50 4.24 9.50 -0.28
N ILE A 51 4.32 8.31 0.32
CA ILE A 51 4.90 7.12 -0.30
C ILE A 51 3.74 6.17 -0.59
N PHE A 52 3.68 5.71 -1.83
CA PHE A 52 2.65 4.79 -2.29
C PHE A 52 3.15 3.36 -2.17
N TYR A 53 2.27 2.44 -1.79
CA TYR A 53 2.59 1.03 -1.61
C TYR A 53 1.63 0.19 -2.44
N ARG A 54 2.19 -0.78 -3.15
CA ARG A 54 1.46 -1.84 -3.83
C ARG A 54 1.65 -3.12 -3.02
N ILE A 55 0.57 -3.59 -2.42
CA ILE A 55 0.56 -4.72 -1.48
C ILE A 55 -0.23 -5.86 -2.14
N PRO A 56 0.45 -6.83 -2.79
CA PRO A 56 -0.23 -8.02 -3.28
C PRO A 56 -0.61 -8.89 -2.07
N VAL A 57 -1.90 -9.13 -1.87
CA VAL A 57 -2.40 -10.04 -0.84
C VAL A 57 -2.90 -11.30 -1.54
N ILE A 58 -2.49 -12.45 -0.99
CA ILE A 58 -2.93 -13.77 -1.42
C ILE A 58 -3.65 -14.45 -0.26
N ARG A 59 -4.68 -15.24 -0.55
CA ARG A 59 -5.46 -15.95 0.48
C ARG A 59 -4.60 -16.89 1.31
N ASP A 60 -3.64 -17.57 0.68
CA ASP A 60 -2.65 -18.43 1.34
C ASP A 60 -1.90 -17.72 2.48
N LEU A 61 -1.55 -16.43 2.29
CA LEU A 61 -0.90 -15.62 3.32
C LEU A 61 -1.81 -15.42 4.54
N ILE A 62 -3.10 -15.17 4.33
CA ILE A 62 -4.08 -14.99 5.41
C ILE A 62 -4.27 -16.30 6.19
N GLU A 63 -4.31 -17.44 5.49
CA GLU A 63 -4.44 -18.76 6.11
C GLU A 63 -3.24 -19.08 7.02
N HIS A 64 -2.01 -18.81 6.55
CA HIS A 64 -0.81 -18.99 7.36
C HIS A 64 -0.79 -18.06 8.59
N ILE A 65 -1.19 -16.80 8.43
CA ILE A 65 -1.29 -15.84 9.54
C ILE A 65 -2.31 -16.33 10.59
N ALA A 66 -3.48 -16.80 10.15
CA ALA A 66 -4.51 -17.32 11.06
C ALA A 66 -4.05 -18.55 11.84
N GLN A 67 -3.20 -19.39 11.23
CA GLN A 67 -2.61 -20.58 11.86
C GLN A 67 -1.36 -20.26 12.70
N GLY A 68 -0.84 -19.03 12.64
CA GLY A 68 0.43 -18.66 13.27
C GLY A 68 1.64 -19.33 12.61
N THR A 69 1.54 -19.71 11.34
CA THR A 69 2.61 -20.33 10.56
C THR A 69 3.24 -19.33 9.58
N TYR A 70 4.44 -19.66 9.08
CA TYR A 70 5.12 -18.83 8.09
C TYR A 70 4.84 -19.37 6.68
N PRO A 71 4.38 -18.54 5.72
CA PRO A 71 4.12 -19.00 4.36
C PRO A 71 5.42 -19.39 3.65
N PRO A 72 5.40 -20.45 2.82
CA PRO A 72 6.59 -20.89 2.09
C PRO A 72 7.04 -19.88 1.03
N ASN A 73 6.10 -19.07 0.52
CA ASN A 73 6.36 -18.05 -0.49
C ASN A 73 6.37 -16.65 0.14
N ALA A 74 7.46 -15.92 -0.05
CA ALA A 74 7.57 -14.55 0.42
C ALA A 74 6.62 -13.63 -0.36
N THR A 75 5.92 -12.76 0.36
CA THR A 75 5.10 -11.70 -0.22
C THR A 75 5.92 -10.42 -0.34
N TYR A 76 6.08 -9.91 -1.56
CA TYR A 76 6.85 -8.70 -1.82
C TYR A 76 5.94 -7.48 -1.94
N VAL A 77 6.11 -6.53 -1.01
CA VAL A 77 5.47 -5.21 -1.07
C VAL A 77 6.37 -4.26 -1.85
N THR A 78 5.82 -3.61 -2.87
CA THR A 78 6.55 -2.60 -3.65
C THR A 78 6.17 -1.21 -3.17
N CYS A 79 7.15 -0.32 -2.98
CA CYS A 79 6.90 1.09 -2.72
C CYS A 79 7.25 1.94 -3.95
N CYS A 80 6.50 3.02 -4.15
CA CYS A 80 6.76 4.04 -5.15
C CYS A 80 6.96 5.38 -4.44
N GLN A 81 8.18 5.90 -4.54
CA GLN A 81 8.50 7.26 -4.14
C GLN A 81 8.31 8.18 -5.35
N PRO A 82 7.48 9.23 -5.27
CA PRO A 82 7.24 10.10 -6.40
C PRO A 82 8.52 10.75 -6.94
N PRO A 83 8.70 10.80 -8.27
CA PRO A 83 9.89 11.38 -8.90
C PRO A 83 9.77 12.91 -8.93
N VAL A 84 9.93 13.56 -7.77
CA VAL A 84 9.88 15.02 -7.68
C VAL A 84 11.14 15.66 -8.28
N PRO A 85 11.08 16.91 -8.77
CA PRO A 85 12.22 17.58 -9.41
C PRO A 85 13.44 17.80 -8.51
N ARG A 86 13.23 17.84 -7.18
CA ARG A 86 14.25 18.07 -6.17
C ARG A 86 14.27 16.93 -5.15
N PRO A 87 14.84 15.76 -5.52
CA PRO A 87 14.79 14.56 -4.67
C PRO A 87 15.51 14.76 -3.34
N ASP A 88 16.59 15.53 -3.31
CA ASP A 88 17.35 15.82 -2.07
C ASP A 88 16.54 16.66 -1.07
N CYS A 89 15.53 17.40 -1.56
CA CYS A 89 14.65 18.23 -0.75
C CYS A 89 13.29 17.55 -0.48
N LEU A 90 13.12 16.27 -0.85
CA LEU A 90 11.83 15.56 -0.75
C LEU A 90 11.23 15.60 0.66
N TYR A 91 12.07 15.44 1.68
CA TYR A 91 11.60 15.39 3.08
C TYR A 91 11.39 16.78 3.70
N SER A 92 12.06 17.82 3.19
CA SER A 92 11.95 19.19 3.69
C SER A 92 10.85 19.99 2.97
N GLU A 93 10.72 19.79 1.67
CA GLU A 93 9.78 20.49 0.81
C GLU A 93 8.52 19.68 0.51
N GLY A 94 8.69 18.41 0.13
CA GLY A 94 7.63 17.50 -0.28
C GLY A 94 6.54 18.13 -1.13
N MET A 95 5.31 18.20 -0.61
CA MET A 95 4.14 18.75 -1.31
C MET A 95 4.08 20.29 -1.37
N LYS A 96 5.02 21.03 -0.77
CA LYS A 96 4.99 22.51 -0.75
C LYS A 96 5.12 23.10 -2.16
N PRO A 97 6.10 22.70 -2.99
CA PRO A 97 6.24 23.24 -4.34
C PRO A 97 5.17 22.72 -5.30
N LEU A 98 4.78 23.54 -6.28
CA LEU A 98 3.74 23.20 -7.25
C LEU A 98 4.16 22.04 -8.17
N ASP A 99 5.40 22.05 -8.62
CA ASP A 99 6.02 21.03 -9.48
C ASP A 99 6.12 19.68 -8.78
N SER A 100 6.54 19.65 -7.51
CA SER A 100 6.51 18.44 -6.69
C SER A 100 5.09 17.92 -6.49
N ARG A 101 4.12 18.81 -6.20
CA ARG A 101 2.72 18.43 -6.03
C ARG A 101 2.13 17.81 -7.29
N TYR A 102 2.45 18.36 -8.46
CA TYR A 102 2.02 17.81 -9.74
C TYR A 102 2.49 16.37 -9.93
N GLN A 103 3.78 16.09 -9.70
CA GLN A 103 4.33 14.74 -9.80
C GLN A 103 3.69 13.77 -8.80
N ILE A 104 3.56 14.20 -7.55
CA ILE A 104 2.98 13.38 -6.47
C ILE A 104 1.52 13.02 -6.77
N LEU A 105 0.71 13.98 -7.23
CA LEU A 105 -0.68 13.75 -7.61
C LEU A 105 -0.77 12.89 -8.88
N SER A 106 0.16 13.04 -9.83
CA SER A 106 0.23 12.16 -11.00
C SER A 106 0.45 10.69 -10.61
N CYS A 107 1.31 10.42 -9.62
CA CYS A 107 1.46 9.08 -9.06
C CYS A 107 0.16 8.55 -8.42
N TYR A 108 -0.59 9.41 -7.73
CA TYR A 108 -1.89 9.04 -7.17
C TYR A 108 -2.91 8.70 -8.27
N GLU A 109 -3.01 9.51 -9.31
CA GLU A 109 -3.89 9.24 -10.46
C GLU A 109 -3.52 7.93 -11.16
N ALA A 110 -2.23 7.68 -11.40
CA ALA A 110 -1.73 6.45 -12.01
C ALA A 110 -2.05 5.19 -11.19
N SER A 111 -2.35 5.38 -9.90
CA SER A 111 -2.66 4.30 -8.97
C SER A 111 -4.14 3.88 -9.02
N LYS A 112 -5.05 4.75 -9.48
CA LYS A 112 -6.51 4.48 -9.51
C LYS A 112 -6.92 3.28 -10.37
N PRO A 113 -6.39 3.07 -11.60
CA PRO A 113 -6.76 1.92 -12.42
C PRO A 113 -6.47 0.57 -11.75
N ILE A 114 -5.50 0.53 -10.83
CA ILE A 114 -5.14 -0.69 -10.07
C ILE A 114 -6.24 -1.04 -9.05
N ILE A 115 -6.98 -0.03 -8.56
CA ILE A 115 -8.07 -0.19 -7.59
C ILE A 115 -9.39 -0.56 -8.30
N GLY A 116 -9.48 -0.36 -9.63
CA GLY A 116 -10.68 -0.65 -10.42
C GLY A 116 -11.74 0.46 -10.36
N ILE A 117 -11.32 1.70 -10.13
CA ILE A 117 -12.14 2.93 -10.17
C ILE A 117 -11.81 3.75 -11.42
#